data_AF-A0A734CCL2-F1
#
_entry.id   AF-A0A734CCL2-F1
#
_cell.length_a   1.000
_cell.length_b   1.000
_cell.length_c   1.000
_cell.angle_alpha   90.00
_cell.angle_beta   90.00
_cell.angle_gamma   90.00
#
_symmetry.space_group_name_H-M   'P 1'
#
loop_
_entity.id
_entity.type
_entity.pdbx_description
1 polymer ?
#
loop_
_entity_poly.entity_id
_entity_poly.type
_entity_poly.pdbx_seq_one_letter_code
_entity_poly.pdbx_strand_id
1 'polypeptide(L)'
;MNTGIYFDISNDDYHAGDGVSKSQLDMVAKNPALLKWVKAAPEDEEKKSALDMGTALHCLLLEPEEFDKRFIVAPEFNRRTNQGKADEAAFMKDVAGMGMTVMDAEQGRKLKLMRDSAMAHPAARWMLEAPGHCEASMYWNDDETGELCRIRPDKWLNEHNVIVDVKKVADMDRFARHIEEFRYHVQDAMYREGALKITGQPHGFFFLAVSETIDCGRYPVRVFELDAPDVDAGHQLFRRDLNTYHECRISDEWGGVEIIKRPEWARKQDMYV
;
A
#
# COMPACT_ATOMS: atom_id res chain seq x y z
N MET A 1 -1.74 -18.17 11.89
CA MET A 1 -0.77 -18.74 10.92
C MET A 1 0.57 -18.98 11.60
N ASN A 2 1.42 -19.89 11.09
CA ASN A 2 2.77 -20.14 11.65
C ASN A 2 3.83 -19.29 10.94
N THR A 3 5.03 -19.23 11.50
CA THR A 3 6.16 -18.55 10.85
C THR A 3 6.53 -19.23 9.53
N GLY A 4 6.91 -18.44 8.54
CA GLY A 4 7.29 -18.94 7.20
C GLY A 4 6.95 -17.98 6.06
N ILE A 5 7.26 -18.44 4.84
CA ILE A 5 6.91 -17.78 3.58
C ILE A 5 5.70 -18.49 2.97
N TYR A 6 4.74 -17.71 2.49
CA TYR A 6 3.53 -18.21 1.86
C TYR A 6 3.32 -17.49 0.53
N PHE A 7 3.22 -18.25 -0.56
CA PHE A 7 3.15 -17.71 -1.91
C PHE A 7 1.71 -17.50 -2.40
N ASP A 8 0.74 -18.24 -1.86
CA ASP A 8 -0.62 -18.33 -2.42
C ASP A 8 -1.72 -17.96 -1.40
N ILE A 9 -1.46 -16.99 -0.51
CA ILE A 9 -2.50 -16.48 0.41
C ILE A 9 -3.28 -15.37 -0.30
N SER A 10 -4.61 -15.48 -0.33
CA SER A 10 -5.48 -14.45 -0.91
C SER A 10 -5.29 -13.08 -0.22
N ASN A 11 -5.66 -12.00 -0.88
CA ASN A 11 -5.59 -10.67 -0.27
C ASN A 11 -6.47 -10.57 0.99
N ASP A 12 -7.68 -11.14 0.92
CA ASP A 12 -8.64 -11.13 2.01
C ASP A 12 -8.13 -11.95 3.20
N ASP A 13 -7.60 -13.16 2.96
CA ASP A 13 -7.05 -14.02 4.03
C ASP A 13 -5.82 -13.38 4.68
N TYR A 14 -4.99 -12.68 3.90
CA TYR A 14 -3.86 -11.95 4.46
C TYR A 14 -4.33 -10.80 5.35
N HIS A 15 -5.27 -9.98 4.92
CA HIS A 15 -5.75 -8.87 5.76
C HIS A 15 -6.51 -9.37 6.99
N ALA A 16 -7.28 -10.46 6.86
CA ALA A 16 -8.04 -11.07 7.95
C ALA A 16 -7.18 -11.95 8.89
N GLY A 17 -6.02 -12.41 8.44
CA GLY A 17 -5.20 -13.39 9.15
C GLY A 17 -4.64 -12.88 10.48
N ASP A 18 -4.01 -13.77 11.22
CA ASP A 18 -3.24 -13.41 12.42
C ASP A 18 -2.00 -12.60 12.06
N GLY A 19 -1.39 -11.99 13.08
CA GLY A 19 -0.10 -11.31 13.00
C GLY A 19 -0.21 -9.80 12.79
N VAL A 20 0.75 -9.10 13.40
CA VAL A 20 0.87 -7.65 13.38
C VAL A 20 1.46 -7.20 12.05
N SER A 21 0.77 -6.30 11.37
CA SER A 21 1.17 -5.72 10.08
C SER A 21 1.50 -4.24 10.21
N LYS A 22 2.23 -3.71 9.23
CA LYS A 22 2.58 -2.28 9.17
C LYS A 22 1.37 -1.35 9.29
N SER A 23 0.26 -1.67 8.61
CA SER A 23 -0.96 -0.84 8.67
C SER A 23 -1.60 -0.85 10.06
N GLN A 24 -1.51 -1.97 10.80
CA GLN A 24 -1.94 -2.02 12.19
C GLN A 24 -1.03 -1.17 13.08
N LEU A 25 0.29 -1.20 12.87
CA LEU A 25 1.22 -0.36 13.62
C LEU A 25 1.03 1.14 13.31
N ASP A 26 0.64 1.51 12.10
CA ASP A 26 0.25 2.89 11.79
C ASP A 26 -0.99 3.35 12.57
N MET A 27 -1.94 2.44 12.83
CA MET A 27 -3.07 2.75 13.70
C MET A 27 -2.62 2.89 15.15
N VAL A 28 -1.76 1.99 15.64
CA VAL A 28 -1.20 2.05 17.00
C VAL A 28 -0.45 3.36 17.23
N ALA A 29 0.36 3.78 16.26
CA ALA A 29 1.11 5.03 16.31
C ALA A 29 0.22 6.27 16.42
N LYS A 30 -1.00 6.22 15.86
CA LYS A 30 -2.01 7.27 16.03
C LYS A 30 -2.68 7.12 17.39
N ASN A 31 -3.33 5.98 17.61
CA ASN A 31 -4.01 5.61 18.85
C ASN A 31 -4.36 4.10 18.82
N PRO A 32 -3.91 3.28 19.78
CA PRO A 32 -4.17 1.84 19.80
C PRO A 32 -5.66 1.45 19.74
N ALA A 33 -6.55 2.30 20.26
CA ALA A 33 -8.00 2.06 20.23
C ALA A 33 -8.55 1.97 18.79
N LEU A 34 -7.87 2.57 17.81
CA LEU A 34 -8.26 2.49 16.40
C LEU A 34 -8.26 1.06 15.86
N LEU A 35 -7.44 0.16 16.43
CA LEU A 35 -7.45 -1.27 16.06
C LEU A 35 -8.73 -1.98 16.46
N LYS A 36 -9.32 -1.61 17.60
CA LYS A 36 -10.62 -2.15 18.04
C LYS A 36 -11.76 -1.47 17.28
N TRP A 37 -11.66 -0.16 17.08
CA TRP A 37 -12.64 0.62 16.34
C TRP A 37 -12.79 0.12 14.90
N VAL A 38 -11.69 -0.04 14.14
CA VAL A 38 -11.78 -0.45 12.73
C VAL A 38 -12.45 -1.81 12.54
N LYS A 39 -12.31 -2.72 13.51
CA LYS A 39 -12.95 -4.05 13.48
C LYS A 39 -14.42 -4.03 13.86
N ALA A 40 -14.85 -3.04 14.64
CA ALA A 40 -16.21 -2.96 15.18
C ALA A 40 -17.08 -1.92 14.48
N ALA A 41 -16.47 -0.94 13.83
CA ALA A 41 -17.16 0.12 13.11
C ALA A 41 -17.92 -0.46 11.91
N PRO A 42 -19.17 0.00 11.66
CA PRO A 42 -19.91 -0.42 10.49
C PRO A 42 -19.26 0.12 9.22
N GLU A 43 -19.27 -0.69 8.16
CA GLU A 43 -18.79 -0.30 6.84
C GLU A 43 -19.95 0.15 5.94
N ASP A 44 -19.68 1.15 5.10
CA ASP A 44 -20.59 1.64 4.07
C ASP A 44 -20.27 0.94 2.74
N GLU A 45 -20.93 -0.18 2.48
CA GLU A 45 -20.69 -1.02 1.29
C GLU A 45 -20.87 -0.26 -0.03
N GLU A 46 -21.75 0.75 -0.07
CA GLU A 46 -21.96 1.57 -1.27
C GLU A 46 -20.74 2.43 -1.62
N LYS A 47 -19.93 2.80 -0.63
CA LYS A 47 -18.73 3.63 -0.80
C LYS A 47 -17.43 2.85 -0.87
N LYS A 48 -17.47 1.54 -0.65
CA LYS A 48 -16.30 0.65 -0.67
C LYS A 48 -15.78 0.39 -2.09
N SER A 49 -16.62 0.58 -3.10
CA SER A 49 -16.38 0.17 -4.50
C SER A 49 -15.70 1.22 -5.40
N ALA A 50 -15.18 2.32 -4.84
CA ALA A 50 -14.47 3.30 -5.65
C ALA A 50 -13.21 2.67 -6.27
N LEU A 51 -13.05 2.79 -7.59
CA LEU A 51 -11.85 2.34 -8.30
C LEU A 51 -10.60 2.99 -7.69
N ASP A 52 -9.72 2.16 -7.13
CA ASP A 52 -8.37 2.58 -6.76
C ASP A 52 -7.42 2.37 -7.94
N MET A 53 -7.08 3.47 -8.61
CA MET A 53 -6.08 3.48 -9.69
C MET A 53 -4.71 2.97 -9.23
N GLY A 54 -4.39 3.06 -7.93
CA GLY A 54 -3.17 2.50 -7.36
C GLY A 54 -3.16 0.98 -7.44
N THR A 55 -4.23 0.33 -6.96
CA THR A 55 -4.40 -1.13 -7.03
C THR A 55 -4.39 -1.64 -8.46
N ALA A 56 -5.06 -0.94 -9.38
CA ALA A 56 -5.05 -1.31 -10.79
C ALA A 56 -3.64 -1.22 -11.41
N LEU A 57 -2.86 -0.20 -11.04
CA LEU A 57 -1.50 -0.01 -11.55
C LEU A 57 -0.55 -1.06 -11.00
N HIS A 58 -0.65 -1.33 -9.70
CA HIS A 58 0.13 -2.34 -9.01
C HIS A 58 -0.10 -3.73 -9.65
N CYS A 59 -1.36 -4.15 -9.80
CA CYS A 59 -1.71 -5.40 -10.48
C CYS A 59 -1.16 -5.43 -11.92
N LEU A 60 -1.34 -4.36 -12.70
CA LEU A 60 -0.85 -4.32 -14.08
C LEU A 60 0.69 -4.39 -14.19
N LEU A 61 1.41 -3.93 -13.18
CA LEU A 61 2.88 -3.96 -13.14
C LEU A 61 3.44 -5.30 -12.64
N LEU A 62 2.76 -5.94 -11.70
CA LEU A 62 3.30 -7.08 -10.93
C LEU A 62 2.65 -8.41 -11.29
N GLU A 63 1.36 -8.40 -11.61
CA GLU A 63 0.54 -9.57 -11.94
C GLU A 63 -0.30 -9.29 -13.22
N PRO A 64 0.33 -8.96 -14.37
CA PRO A 64 -0.40 -8.54 -15.57
C PRO A 64 -1.40 -9.60 -16.07
N GLU A 65 -1.15 -10.89 -15.83
CA GLU A 65 -2.04 -12.01 -16.14
C GLU A 65 -3.30 -12.07 -15.25
N GLU A 66 -3.29 -11.40 -14.10
CA GLU A 66 -4.43 -11.28 -13.18
C GLU A 66 -5.26 -10.03 -13.47
N PHE A 67 -4.72 -9.08 -14.23
CA PHE A 67 -5.38 -7.80 -14.50
C PHE A 67 -6.76 -8.01 -15.16
N ASP A 68 -6.82 -8.80 -16.23
CA ASP A 68 -8.07 -9.07 -16.97
C ASP A 68 -9.06 -9.95 -16.18
N LYS A 69 -8.66 -10.48 -15.02
CA LYS A 69 -9.55 -11.22 -14.10
C LYS A 69 -10.14 -10.33 -13.02
N ARG A 70 -9.53 -9.17 -12.74
CA ARG A 70 -9.91 -8.24 -11.67
C ARG A 70 -10.53 -6.94 -12.22
N PHE A 71 -10.13 -6.52 -13.40
CA PHE A 71 -10.46 -5.22 -13.99
C PHE A 71 -11.07 -5.34 -15.38
N ILE A 72 -12.05 -4.49 -15.67
CA ILE A 72 -12.65 -4.35 -17.00
C ILE A 72 -12.45 -2.91 -17.48
N VAL A 73 -11.80 -2.73 -18.64
CA VAL A 73 -11.74 -1.43 -19.32
C VAL A 73 -12.96 -1.29 -20.22
N ALA A 74 -13.86 -0.39 -19.85
CA ALA A 74 -15.03 -0.06 -20.64
C ALA A 74 -14.62 0.60 -21.98
N PRO A 75 -15.35 0.32 -23.07
CA PRO A 75 -15.13 1.03 -24.33
C PRO A 75 -15.51 2.51 -24.20
N GLU A 76 -15.08 3.33 -25.16
CA GLU A 76 -15.47 4.74 -25.19
C GLU A 76 -16.94 4.88 -25.60
N PHE A 77 -17.75 5.50 -24.74
CA PHE A 77 -19.17 5.75 -25.00
C PHE A 77 -19.42 7.22 -25.36
N ASN A 78 -20.19 7.46 -26.43
CA ASN A 78 -20.63 8.80 -26.76
C ASN A 78 -21.82 9.24 -25.88
N ARG A 79 -21.52 9.72 -24.67
CA ARG A 79 -22.48 10.20 -23.67
C ARG A 79 -23.33 11.40 -24.12
N ARG A 80 -23.04 12.03 -25.27
CA ARG A 80 -23.85 13.12 -25.84
C ARG A 80 -25.08 12.62 -26.60
N THR A 81 -25.11 11.34 -26.97
CA THR A 81 -26.20 10.73 -27.73
C THR A 81 -27.07 9.85 -26.83
N ASN A 82 -28.37 9.73 -27.14
CA ASN A 82 -29.25 8.81 -26.41
C ASN A 82 -28.79 7.35 -26.59
N GLN A 83 -28.30 7.00 -27.78
CA GLN A 83 -27.76 5.66 -28.05
C GLN A 83 -26.52 5.38 -27.19
N GLY A 84 -25.54 6.27 -27.15
CA GLY A 84 -24.32 6.05 -26.36
C GLY A 84 -24.56 5.94 -24.85
N LYS A 85 -25.57 6.65 -24.31
CA LYS A 85 -26.03 6.45 -22.92
C LYS A 85 -26.70 5.09 -22.71
N ALA A 86 -27.48 4.63 -23.69
CA ALA A 86 -28.10 3.31 -23.65
C ALA A 86 -27.06 2.19 -23.76
N ASP A 87 -26.04 2.37 -24.61
CA ASP A 87 -24.92 1.43 -24.77
C ASP A 87 -24.09 1.34 -23.47
N GLU A 88 -23.78 2.48 -22.84
CA GLU A 88 -23.09 2.52 -21.54
C GLU A 88 -23.91 1.81 -20.46
N ALA A 89 -25.21 2.08 -20.37
CA ALA A 89 -26.09 1.42 -19.41
C ALA A 89 -26.21 -0.09 -19.66
N ALA A 90 -26.28 -0.52 -20.93
CA ALA A 90 -26.29 -1.93 -21.29
C ALA A 90 -24.98 -2.61 -20.90
N PHE A 91 -23.84 -1.99 -21.22
CA PHE A 91 -22.52 -2.50 -20.82
C PHE A 91 -22.39 -2.64 -19.30
N MET A 92 -22.75 -1.59 -18.54
CA MET A 92 -22.69 -1.62 -17.08
C MET A 92 -23.59 -2.72 -16.50
N LYS A 93 -24.72 -3.02 -17.15
CA LYS A 93 -25.60 -4.12 -16.77
C LYS A 93 -25.01 -5.49 -17.11
N ASP A 94 -24.34 -5.62 -18.25
CA ASP A 94 -23.74 -6.88 -18.70
C ASP A 94 -22.56 -7.29 -17.82
N VAL A 95 -21.80 -6.31 -17.32
CA VAL A 95 -20.68 -6.54 -16.39
C VAL A 95 -21.12 -6.51 -14.92
N ALA A 96 -22.35 -6.10 -14.63
CA ALA A 96 -22.89 -6.13 -13.28
C ALA A 96 -22.97 -7.57 -12.77
N GLY A 97 -22.38 -7.82 -11.60
CA GLY A 97 -22.35 -9.15 -10.98
C GLY A 97 -21.15 -10.01 -11.39
N MET A 98 -20.26 -9.54 -12.27
CA MET A 98 -18.97 -10.22 -12.53
C MET A 98 -17.99 -10.10 -11.35
N GLY A 99 -18.26 -9.23 -10.37
CA GLY A 99 -17.37 -8.99 -9.24
C GLY A 99 -16.07 -8.27 -9.60
N MET A 100 -15.97 -7.73 -10.81
CA MET A 100 -14.79 -7.03 -11.33
C MET A 100 -14.94 -5.52 -11.20
N THR A 101 -13.82 -4.81 -11.04
CA THR A 101 -13.81 -3.35 -11.03
C THR A 101 -13.83 -2.81 -12.46
N VAL A 102 -14.84 -2.03 -12.80
CA VAL A 102 -14.97 -1.38 -14.11
C VAL A 102 -14.24 -0.04 -14.08
N MET A 103 -13.38 0.18 -15.07
CA MET A 103 -12.73 1.47 -15.34
C MET A 103 -13.18 2.00 -16.69
N ASP A 104 -13.28 3.32 -16.83
CA ASP A 104 -13.61 3.93 -18.11
C ASP A 104 -12.42 3.90 -19.09
N ALA A 105 -12.69 4.22 -20.35
CA ALA A 105 -11.69 4.21 -21.42
C ALA A 105 -10.50 5.16 -21.14
N GLU A 106 -10.74 6.30 -20.50
CA GLU A 106 -9.70 7.28 -20.18
C GLU A 106 -8.80 6.77 -19.05
N GLN A 107 -9.39 6.20 -18.00
CA GLN A 107 -8.69 5.54 -16.90
C GLN A 107 -7.83 4.39 -17.41
N GLY A 108 -8.38 3.50 -18.25
CA GLY A 108 -7.64 2.40 -18.86
C GLY A 108 -6.49 2.88 -19.75
N ARG A 109 -6.68 3.95 -20.52
CA ARG A 109 -5.61 4.58 -21.31
C ARG A 109 -4.51 5.15 -20.43
N LYS A 110 -4.88 5.90 -19.38
CA LYS A 110 -3.95 6.47 -18.39
C LYS A 110 -3.10 5.37 -17.75
N LEU A 111 -3.75 4.28 -17.33
CA LEU A 111 -3.09 3.16 -16.68
C LEU A 111 -2.03 2.50 -17.56
N LYS A 112 -2.37 2.23 -18.84
CA LYS A 112 -1.44 1.66 -19.82
C LYS A 112 -0.22 2.57 -20.03
N LEU A 113 -0.44 3.88 -20.17
CA LEU A 113 0.65 4.85 -20.33
C LEU A 113 1.55 4.91 -19.08
N MET A 114 0.98 4.85 -17.88
CA MET A 114 1.76 4.79 -16.64
C MET A 114 2.61 3.51 -16.55
N ARG A 115 2.04 2.36 -16.91
CA ARG A 115 2.77 1.09 -17.00
C ARG A 115 3.90 1.15 -18.02
N ASP A 116 3.64 1.68 -19.21
CA ASP A 116 4.65 1.79 -20.26
C ASP A 116 5.77 2.76 -19.88
N SER A 117 5.43 3.85 -19.17
CA SER A 117 6.40 4.74 -18.52
C SER A 117 7.31 4.00 -17.54
N ALA A 118 6.75 3.11 -16.71
CA ALA A 118 7.54 2.31 -15.76
C ALA A 118 8.46 1.33 -16.46
N MET A 119 7.97 0.65 -17.50
CA MET A 119 8.76 -0.28 -18.32
C MET A 119 9.83 0.42 -19.16
N ALA A 120 9.72 1.73 -19.39
CA ALA A 120 10.74 2.52 -20.06
C ALA A 120 11.90 2.95 -19.13
N HIS A 121 11.69 2.96 -17.81
CA HIS A 121 12.71 3.35 -16.84
C HIS A 121 13.65 2.15 -16.54
N PRO A 122 14.97 2.23 -16.77
CA PRO A 122 15.87 1.05 -16.74
C PRO A 122 15.84 0.25 -15.44
N ALA A 123 15.94 0.91 -14.28
CA ALA A 123 15.95 0.23 -12.99
C ALA A 123 14.56 -0.35 -12.63
N ALA A 124 13.50 0.35 -13.02
CA ALA A 124 12.12 -0.07 -12.72
C ALA A 124 11.78 -1.29 -13.56
N ARG A 125 12.07 -1.23 -14.86
CA ARG A 125 11.95 -2.36 -15.78
C ARG A 125 12.70 -3.59 -15.26
N TRP A 126 13.97 -3.44 -14.89
CA TRP A 126 14.74 -4.57 -14.37
C TRP A 126 14.09 -5.18 -13.13
N MET A 127 13.66 -4.36 -12.15
CA MET A 127 12.96 -4.83 -10.96
C MET A 127 11.64 -5.55 -11.30
N LEU A 128 10.89 -5.06 -12.28
CA LEU A 128 9.60 -5.63 -12.71
C LEU A 128 9.76 -6.91 -13.54
N GLU A 129 10.79 -7.04 -14.37
CA GLU A 129 11.04 -8.22 -15.22
C GLU A 129 11.86 -9.31 -14.53
N ALA A 130 12.69 -8.97 -13.54
CA ALA A 130 13.55 -9.94 -12.86
C ALA A 130 12.70 -11.05 -12.20
N PRO A 131 13.16 -12.32 -12.22
CA PRO A 131 12.51 -13.40 -11.49
C PRO A 131 12.36 -13.07 -10.00
N GLY A 132 11.23 -13.46 -9.44
CA GLY A 132 10.88 -13.22 -8.04
C GLY A 132 9.44 -13.60 -7.76
N HIS A 133 8.99 -13.30 -6.55
CA HIS A 133 7.64 -13.59 -6.09
C HIS A 133 6.89 -12.29 -5.83
N CYS A 134 5.75 -12.09 -6.50
CA CYS A 134 4.83 -11.00 -6.21
C CYS A 134 3.91 -11.41 -5.05
N GLU A 135 3.54 -10.45 -4.20
CA GLU A 135 2.57 -10.64 -3.10
C GLU A 135 2.87 -11.79 -2.11
N ALA A 136 4.13 -12.25 -2.03
CA ALA A 136 4.53 -13.32 -1.13
C ALA A 136 4.49 -12.85 0.33
N SER A 137 3.70 -13.49 1.17
CA SER A 137 3.60 -13.14 2.58
C SER A 137 4.71 -13.79 3.40
N MET A 138 5.33 -13.00 4.28
CA MET A 138 6.33 -13.50 5.23
C MET A 138 5.84 -13.24 6.66
N TYR A 139 5.85 -14.30 7.48
CA TYR A 139 5.42 -14.27 8.88
C TYR A 139 6.56 -14.67 9.79
N TRP A 140 6.88 -13.87 10.80
CA TRP A 140 7.92 -14.16 11.79
C TRP A 140 7.43 -13.86 13.20
N ASN A 141 8.03 -14.50 14.20
CA ASN A 141 7.82 -14.08 15.58
C ASN A 141 8.88 -13.04 15.93
N ASP A 142 8.46 -11.93 16.50
CA ASP A 142 9.37 -10.93 17.03
C ASP A 142 10.15 -11.49 18.23
N ASP A 143 11.46 -11.28 18.27
CA ASP A 143 12.33 -11.86 19.30
C ASP A 143 12.13 -11.20 20.67
N GLU A 144 11.75 -9.93 20.71
CA GLU A 144 11.58 -9.18 21.98
C GLU A 144 10.18 -9.37 22.58
N THR A 145 9.13 -9.23 21.77
CA THR A 145 7.73 -9.27 22.23
C THR A 145 7.08 -10.65 22.09
N GLY A 146 7.63 -11.53 21.26
CA GLY A 146 7.01 -12.79 20.87
C GLY A 146 5.77 -12.63 19.98
N GLU A 147 5.43 -11.41 19.55
CA GLU A 147 4.30 -11.18 18.65
C GLU A 147 4.57 -11.78 17.28
N LEU A 148 3.58 -12.48 16.73
CA LEU A 148 3.60 -12.85 15.32
C LEU A 148 3.47 -11.57 14.50
N CYS A 149 4.43 -11.29 13.64
CA CYS A 149 4.46 -10.18 12.71
C CYS A 149 4.34 -10.69 11.28
N ARG A 150 3.88 -9.81 10.37
CA ARG A 150 3.72 -10.14 8.95
C ARG A 150 4.00 -8.98 8.02
N ILE A 151 4.55 -9.31 6.86
CA ILE A 151 4.73 -8.41 5.72
C ILE A 151 4.28 -9.11 4.43
N ARG A 152 3.98 -8.30 3.42
CA ARG A 152 3.72 -8.75 2.05
C ARG A 152 4.41 -7.76 1.11
N PRO A 153 5.68 -8.00 0.75
CA PRO A 153 6.34 -7.29 -0.34
C PRO A 153 5.51 -7.33 -1.61
N ASP A 154 5.39 -6.19 -2.30
CA ASP A 154 4.76 -6.14 -3.62
C ASP A 154 5.52 -7.06 -4.58
N LYS A 155 6.86 -7.02 -4.52
CA LYS A 155 7.72 -8.02 -5.16
C LYS A 155 8.96 -8.33 -4.34
N TRP A 156 9.27 -9.61 -4.21
CA TRP A 156 10.50 -10.12 -3.61
C TRP A 156 11.37 -10.80 -4.67
N LEU A 157 12.51 -10.18 -4.97
CA LEU A 157 13.55 -10.74 -5.84
C LEU A 157 14.48 -11.61 -5.00
N ASN A 158 14.06 -12.85 -4.77
CA ASN A 158 14.68 -13.80 -3.85
C ASN A 158 16.15 -14.10 -4.18
N GLU A 159 16.54 -14.14 -5.46
CA GLU A 159 17.95 -14.37 -5.87
C GLU A 159 18.87 -13.16 -5.60
N HIS A 160 18.30 -11.99 -5.37
CA HIS A 160 19.02 -10.73 -5.17
C HIS A 160 18.88 -10.17 -3.74
N ASN A 161 18.06 -10.81 -2.89
CA ASN A 161 17.65 -10.26 -1.59
C ASN A 161 17.14 -8.81 -1.71
N VAL A 162 16.22 -8.58 -2.64
CA VAL A 162 15.64 -7.25 -2.87
C VAL A 162 14.12 -7.29 -2.70
N ILE A 163 13.60 -6.31 -1.97
CA ILE A 163 12.18 -5.99 -1.89
C ILE A 163 11.93 -4.76 -2.76
N VAL A 164 10.89 -4.84 -3.58
CA VAL A 164 10.37 -3.74 -4.38
C VAL A 164 8.96 -3.44 -3.91
N ASP A 165 8.67 -2.15 -3.73
CA ASP A 165 7.36 -1.64 -3.32
C ASP A 165 6.91 -0.57 -4.31
N VAL A 166 5.78 -0.79 -4.99
CA VAL A 166 5.25 0.04 -6.06
C VAL A 166 4.30 1.07 -5.49
N LYS A 167 4.60 2.36 -5.71
CA LYS A 167 3.77 3.47 -5.25
C LYS A 167 3.23 4.28 -6.42
N LYS A 168 1.90 4.33 -6.55
CA LYS A 168 1.24 5.38 -7.35
C LYS A 168 1.35 6.70 -6.57
N VAL A 169 1.90 7.74 -7.19
CA VAL A 169 2.03 9.06 -6.56
C VAL A 169 1.21 10.11 -7.31
N ALA A 170 0.55 11.00 -6.58
CA ALA A 170 -0.19 12.10 -7.20
C ALA A 170 0.72 12.97 -8.07
N ASP A 171 1.88 13.31 -7.52
CA ASP A 171 2.93 14.11 -8.12
C ASP A 171 4.28 13.59 -7.61
N MET A 172 5.29 13.54 -8.47
CA MET A 172 6.61 13.03 -8.11
C MET A 172 7.29 13.90 -7.03
N ASP A 173 7.08 15.21 -7.05
CA ASP A 173 7.70 16.13 -6.09
C ASP A 173 7.11 15.96 -4.67
N ARG A 174 5.94 15.35 -4.55
CA ARG A 174 5.31 15.04 -3.26
C ARG A 174 5.82 13.75 -2.62
N PHE A 175 6.54 12.90 -3.36
CA PHE A 175 6.89 11.57 -2.86
C PHE A 175 7.76 11.63 -1.60
N ALA A 176 8.71 12.56 -1.52
CA ALA A 176 9.52 12.74 -0.31
C ALA A 176 8.67 13.05 0.93
N ARG A 177 7.62 13.85 0.78
CA ARG A 177 6.67 14.15 1.87
C ARG A 177 5.82 12.93 2.24
N HIS A 178 5.46 12.11 1.25
CA HIS A 178 4.73 10.86 1.47
C HIS A 178 5.52 9.84 2.31
N ILE A 179 6.86 9.85 2.25
CA ILE A 179 7.71 9.01 3.12
C ILE A 179 7.36 9.22 4.59
N GLU A 180 7.14 10.47 5.00
CA GLU A 180 6.76 10.82 6.36
C GLU A 180 5.26 10.64 6.60
N GLU A 181 4.41 11.22 5.74
CA GLU A 181 2.95 11.22 5.95
C GLU A 181 2.33 9.82 5.99
N PHE A 182 2.88 8.90 5.19
CA PHE A 182 2.44 7.50 5.16
C PHE A 182 3.42 6.56 5.87
N ARG A 183 4.43 7.11 6.57
CA ARG A 183 5.39 6.34 7.36
C ARG A 183 6.05 5.22 6.56
N TYR A 184 6.46 5.50 5.32
CA TYR A 184 7.09 4.49 4.47
C TYR A 184 8.48 4.09 4.97
N HIS A 185 9.15 4.95 5.74
CA HIS A 185 10.38 4.58 6.47
C HIS A 185 10.16 3.48 7.51
N VAL A 186 9.00 3.47 8.19
CA VAL A 186 8.59 2.38 9.09
C VAL A 186 8.26 1.11 8.30
N GLN A 187 7.67 1.26 7.10
CA GLN A 187 7.42 0.15 6.19
C GLN A 187 8.73 -0.52 5.76
N ASP A 188 9.69 0.27 5.27
CA ASP A 188 11.01 -0.20 4.85
C ASP A 188 11.66 -1.01 5.99
N ALA A 189 11.77 -0.42 7.19
CA ALA A 189 12.38 -1.06 8.35
C ALA A 189 11.71 -2.39 8.73
N MET A 190 10.38 -2.41 8.85
CA MET A 190 9.63 -3.62 9.20
C MET A 190 9.79 -4.71 8.12
N TYR A 191 9.83 -4.33 6.85
CA TYR A 191 9.96 -5.27 5.74
C TYR A 191 11.37 -5.87 5.66
N ARG A 192 12.41 -5.04 5.83
CA ARG A 192 13.80 -5.53 5.90
C ARG A 192 13.99 -6.46 7.10
N GLU A 193 13.42 -6.15 8.27
CA GLU A 193 13.50 -7.04 9.43
C GLU A 193 12.78 -8.37 9.18
N GLY A 194 11.52 -8.32 8.74
CA GLY A 194 10.73 -9.54 8.50
C GLY A 194 11.40 -10.46 7.46
N ALA A 195 11.92 -9.90 6.38
CA ALA A 195 12.66 -10.65 5.38
C ALA A 195 13.99 -11.21 5.94
N LEU A 196 14.74 -10.44 6.73
CA LEU A 196 15.96 -10.92 7.38
C LEU A 196 15.66 -12.10 8.33
N LYS A 197 14.62 -12.01 9.14
CA LYS A 197 14.24 -13.06 10.10
C LYS A 197 13.87 -14.37 9.40
N ILE A 198 13.24 -14.27 8.23
CA ILE A 198 12.71 -15.43 7.51
C ILE A 198 13.71 -16.07 6.54
N THR A 199 14.55 -15.24 5.91
CA THR A 199 15.52 -15.71 4.92
C THR A 199 16.93 -15.90 5.50
N GLY A 200 17.21 -15.27 6.66
CA GLY A 200 18.55 -15.19 7.24
C GLY A 200 19.50 -14.25 6.49
N GLN A 201 19.01 -13.45 5.52
CA GLN A 201 19.83 -12.56 4.71
C GLN A 201 19.33 -11.12 4.74
N PRO A 202 20.23 -10.11 4.76
CA PRO A 202 19.84 -8.71 4.66
C PRO A 202 19.23 -8.42 3.29
N HIS A 203 18.20 -7.58 3.28
CA HIS A 203 17.50 -7.19 2.05
C HIS A 203 17.66 -5.70 1.74
N GLY A 204 17.84 -5.38 0.46
CA GLY A 204 17.62 -4.02 -0.04
C GLY A 204 16.13 -3.75 -0.19
N PHE A 205 15.70 -2.51 -0.01
CA PHE A 205 14.30 -2.09 -0.15
C PHE A 205 14.22 -0.88 -1.09
N PHE A 206 13.42 -0.99 -2.14
CA PHE A 206 13.28 0.06 -3.14
C PHE A 206 11.82 0.43 -3.37
N PHE A 207 11.53 1.72 -3.31
CA PHE A 207 10.27 2.28 -3.75
C PHE A 207 10.31 2.56 -5.25
N LEU A 208 9.43 1.92 -6.01
CA LEU A 208 9.17 2.21 -7.41
C LEU A 208 7.98 3.16 -7.50
N ALA A 209 8.25 4.46 -7.57
CA ALA A 209 7.23 5.49 -7.64
C ALA A 209 6.83 5.78 -9.11
N VAL A 210 5.53 5.75 -9.39
CA VAL A 210 4.95 6.09 -10.70
C VAL A 210 3.96 7.23 -10.51
N SER A 211 4.23 8.38 -11.11
CA SER A 211 3.35 9.54 -10.98
C SER A 211 2.14 9.43 -11.89
N GLU A 212 0.98 9.83 -11.38
CA GLU A 212 -0.26 9.92 -12.14
C GLU A 212 -0.47 11.28 -12.82
N THR A 213 0.44 12.23 -12.60
CA THR A 213 0.48 13.55 -13.24
C THR A 213 1.49 13.52 -14.39
N ILE A 214 1.12 14.12 -15.52
CA ILE A 214 1.99 14.16 -16.69
C ILE A 214 3.04 15.27 -16.52
N ASP A 215 4.28 14.95 -16.86
CA ASP A 215 5.36 15.92 -17.10
C ASP A 215 5.96 15.68 -18.49
N CYS A 216 6.06 16.75 -19.29
CA CYS A 216 6.60 16.71 -20.65
C CYS A 216 6.06 15.56 -21.53
N GLY A 217 4.76 15.28 -21.42
CA GLY A 217 4.05 14.25 -22.20
C GLY A 217 4.28 12.80 -21.72
N ARG A 218 4.87 12.59 -20.55
CA ARG A 218 5.09 11.27 -19.95
C ARG A 218 4.60 11.24 -18.51
N TYR A 219 4.38 10.03 -17.98
CA TYR A 219 4.21 9.84 -16.55
C TYR A 219 5.58 9.60 -15.91
N PRO A 220 6.07 10.50 -15.03
CA PRO A 220 7.36 10.34 -14.36
C PRO A 220 7.45 9.05 -13.56
N VAL A 221 8.60 8.39 -13.64
CA VAL A 221 8.93 7.19 -12.86
C VAL A 221 10.29 7.38 -12.22
N ARG A 222 10.39 7.06 -10.93
CA ARG A 222 11.63 7.12 -10.16
C ARG A 222 11.70 5.92 -9.22
N VAL A 223 12.92 5.45 -9.00
CA VAL A 223 13.22 4.40 -8.02
C VAL A 223 14.01 5.05 -6.89
N PHE A 224 13.60 4.80 -5.65
CA PHE A 224 14.20 5.39 -4.46
C PHE A 224 14.60 4.30 -3.46
N GLU A 225 15.71 4.53 -2.78
CA GLU A 225 16.10 3.84 -1.56
C GLU A 225 16.17 4.90 -0.45
N LEU A 226 15.75 4.55 0.78
CA LEU A 226 15.94 5.42 1.92
C LEU A 226 17.39 5.41 2.38
N ASP A 227 17.85 6.55 2.90
CA ASP A 227 19.18 6.61 3.49
C ASP A 227 19.19 5.88 4.85
N ALA A 228 20.39 5.51 5.32
CA ALA A 228 20.53 4.74 6.55
C ALA A 228 19.92 5.46 7.78
N PRO A 229 20.09 6.79 7.98
CA PRO A 229 19.43 7.50 9.07
C PRO A 229 17.90 7.37 9.09
N ASP A 230 17.24 7.49 7.93
CA ASP A 230 15.78 7.37 7.86
C ASP A 230 15.30 5.92 8.06
N VAL A 231 16.09 4.93 7.62
CA VAL A 231 15.85 3.51 7.92
C VAL A 231 15.96 3.25 9.43
N ASP A 232 16.99 3.79 10.09
CA ASP A 232 17.18 3.65 11.54
C ASP A 232 16.04 4.31 12.33
N ALA A 233 15.58 5.49 11.90
CA ALA A 233 14.42 6.16 12.48
C ALA A 233 13.15 5.32 12.30
N GLY A 234 12.96 4.73 11.11
CA GLY A 234 11.88 3.80 10.81
C GLY A 234 11.88 2.59 11.74
N HIS A 235 13.05 2.00 11.99
CA HIS A 235 13.21 0.88 12.90
C HIS A 235 12.85 1.24 14.35
N GLN A 236 13.31 2.40 14.84
CA GLN A 236 12.97 2.87 16.20
C GLN A 236 11.46 3.05 16.38
N LEU A 237 10.78 3.62 15.37
CA LEU A 237 9.33 3.80 15.39
C LEU A 237 8.58 2.47 15.30
N PHE A 238 9.05 1.55 14.44
CA PHE A 238 8.53 0.19 14.34
C PHE A 238 8.60 -0.52 15.71
N ARG A 239 9.76 -0.52 16.37
CA ARG A 239 9.94 -1.11 17.70
C ARG A 239 9.01 -0.49 18.74
N ARG A 240 8.93 0.84 18.78
CA ARG A 240 8.02 1.56 19.70
C ARG A 240 6.58 1.08 19.52
N ASP A 241 6.09 1.08 18.28
CA ASP A 241 4.70 0.75 18.00
C ASP A 241 4.39 -0.72 18.27
N LEU A 242 5.32 -1.64 17.97
CA LEU A 242 5.14 -3.05 18.26
C LEU A 242 5.13 -3.33 19.77
N ASN A 243 5.99 -2.66 20.53
CA ASN A 243 6.00 -2.75 21.99
C ASN A 243 4.70 -2.19 22.59
N THR A 244 4.21 -1.04 22.10
CA THR A 244 2.89 -0.50 22.51
C THR A 244 1.76 -1.47 22.17
N TYR A 245 1.77 -2.08 20.97
CA TYR A 245 0.81 -3.10 20.60
C TYR A 245 0.84 -4.28 21.58
N HIS A 246 2.03 -4.80 21.87
CA HIS A 246 2.23 -5.91 22.80
C HIS A 246 1.67 -5.58 24.19
N GLU A 247 2.03 -4.42 24.74
CA GLU A 247 1.55 -3.93 26.04
C GLU A 247 0.01 -3.85 26.08
N CYS A 248 -0.61 -3.23 25.07
CA CYS A 248 -2.07 -3.18 24.96
C CYS A 248 -2.70 -4.57 24.85
N ARG A 249 -2.06 -5.51 24.14
CA ARG A 249 -2.57 -6.87 23.97
C ARG A 249 -2.51 -7.67 25.28
N ILE A 250 -1.45 -7.54 26.08
CA ILE A 250 -1.31 -8.27 27.34
C ILE A 250 -2.17 -7.69 28.46
N SER A 251 -2.36 -6.37 28.49
CA SER A 251 -3.17 -5.69 29.51
C SER A 251 -4.66 -5.62 29.16
N ASP A 252 -4.99 -5.79 27.87
CA ASP A 252 -6.29 -5.45 27.26
C ASP A 252 -6.69 -3.97 27.46
N GLU A 253 -5.71 -3.09 27.70
CA GLU A 253 -5.91 -1.65 27.78
C GLU A 253 -5.51 -0.97 26.48
N TRP A 254 -6.50 -0.57 25.67
CA TRP A 254 -6.29 0.02 24.34
C TRP A 254 -6.46 1.54 24.29
N GLY A 255 -6.79 2.17 25.43
CA GLY A 255 -7.07 3.61 25.50
C GLY A 255 -8.39 4.00 24.82
N GLY A 256 -8.38 5.10 24.07
CA GLY A 256 -9.55 5.59 23.32
C GLY A 256 -9.94 7.05 23.58
N VAL A 257 -9.20 7.75 24.46
CA VAL A 257 -9.39 9.18 24.70
C VAL A 257 -8.09 9.91 24.40
N GLU A 258 -8.17 10.91 23.51
CA GLU A 258 -7.03 11.73 23.10
C GLU A 258 -7.11 13.14 23.66
N ILE A 259 -5.97 13.69 24.07
CA ILE A 259 -5.87 15.09 24.47
C ILE A 259 -5.61 15.92 23.22
N ILE A 260 -6.63 16.60 22.72
CA ILE A 260 -6.46 17.61 21.67
C ILE A 260 -6.02 18.95 22.26
N LYS A 261 -5.02 19.57 21.63
CA LYS A 261 -4.50 20.88 22.01
C LYS A 261 -4.97 21.92 20.99
N ARG A 262 -5.35 23.12 21.47
CA ARG A 262 -5.50 24.30 20.60
C ARG A 262 -4.20 24.50 19.79
N PRO A 263 -4.28 24.78 18.47
CA PRO A 263 -3.11 25.08 17.65
C PRO A 263 -2.26 26.21 18.24
N GLU A 264 -0.94 26.16 18.05
CA GLU A 264 -0.02 27.14 18.65
C GLU A 264 -0.32 28.58 18.23
N TRP A 265 -0.68 28.80 16.96
CA TRP A 265 -1.03 30.15 16.46
C TRP A 265 -2.20 30.76 17.23
N ALA A 266 -3.17 29.95 17.65
CA ALA A 266 -4.33 30.40 18.40
C ALA A 266 -3.95 30.74 19.85
N ARG A 267 -3.04 29.95 20.45
CA ARG A 267 -2.52 30.21 21.81
C ARG A 267 -1.67 31.48 21.86
N LYS A 268 -0.91 31.77 20.80
CA LYS A 268 -0.08 32.97 20.69
C LYS A 268 -0.93 34.26 20.64
N GLN A 269 -2.14 34.22 20.08
CA GLN A 269 -3.04 35.38 20.05
C GLN A 269 -3.50 35.80 21.46
N ASP A 270 -3.67 34.86 22.38
CA ASP A 270 -4.06 35.14 23.77
C ASP A 270 -2.98 35.93 24.53
N MET A 271 -1.70 35.90 24.08
CA MET A 271 -0.61 36.67 24.68
C MET A 271 -0.67 38.18 24.36
N TYR A 272 -1.55 38.58 23.45
CA TYR A 272 -1.74 39.97 23.03
C TYR A 272 -3.08 40.57 23.53
N VAL A 273 -3.75 39.88 24.47
CA VAL A 273 -4.99 40.33 25.15
C VAL A 273 -4.67 40.83 26.55
#